data_AF-A0AAD7W6Q8-F1
#
_entry.id   AF-A0AAD7W6Q8-F1
#
_cell.length_a   1.000
_cell.length_b   1.000
_cell.length_c   1.000
_cell.angle_alpha   90.00
_cell.angle_beta   90.00
_cell.angle_gamma   90.00
#
_symmetry.space_group_name_H-M   'P 1'
#
loop_
_entity.id
_entity.type
_entity.pdbx_description
1 polymer ?
#
loop_
_entity_poly.entity_id
_entity_poly.type
_entity_poly.pdbx_seq_one_letter_code
_entity_poly.pdbx_strand_id
1 'polypeptide(L)'
;MSDMNTDFFQRKLAEFKASQGKLKAATEMSTNSLHASYEISLLVAKAKKPYSVAEELILPAAVKLAERMADKKAADAIKTVPLSIDTVCRRIDEMAGDILEEVVDKLKQAGLRYSTGTSQLM
;
A
#
# COMPACT_ATOMS: atom_id res chain seq x y z
N MET A 1 10.19 -9.83 -48.13
CA MET A 1 10.11 -8.52 -47.44
C MET A 1 8.98 -8.60 -46.41
N SER A 2 9.11 -9.46 -45.40
CA SER A 2 8.03 -9.74 -44.44
C SER A 2 8.56 -10.72 -43.39
N ASP A 3 9.13 -10.21 -42.30
CA ASP A 3 9.30 -10.92 -41.01
C ASP A 3 9.98 -10.04 -39.96
N MET A 4 10.77 -9.05 -40.40
CA MET A 4 11.52 -8.15 -39.53
C MET A 4 10.67 -7.28 -38.58
N ASN A 5 9.37 -7.14 -38.87
CA ASN A 5 8.46 -6.33 -38.07
C ASN A 5 7.75 -7.16 -36.99
N THR A 6 7.29 -8.36 -37.35
CA THR A 6 6.52 -9.22 -36.45
C THR A 6 7.41 -9.82 -35.37
N ASP A 7 8.57 -10.38 -35.73
CA ASP A 7 9.50 -11.00 -34.79
C ASP A 7 10.09 -9.99 -33.80
N PHE A 8 10.35 -8.76 -34.27
CA PHE A 8 10.83 -7.68 -33.41
C PHE A 8 9.82 -7.35 -32.32
N PHE A 9 8.54 -7.17 -32.68
CA PHE A 9 7.49 -6.87 -31.71
C PHE A 9 7.17 -8.05 -30.80
N GLN A 10 7.18 -9.28 -31.33
CA GLN A 10 7.00 -10.48 -30.51
C GLN A 10 8.11 -10.63 -29.46
N ARG A 11 9.37 -10.39 -29.85
CA ARG A 11 10.50 -10.37 -28.91
C ARG A 11 10.33 -9.27 -27.85
N LYS A 12 9.99 -8.05 -28.26
CA LYS A 12 9.77 -6.93 -27.31
C LYS A 12 8.61 -7.20 -26.34
N LEU A 13 7.54 -7.84 -26.81
CA LEU A 13 6.43 -8.25 -25.95
C LEU A 13 6.88 -9.31 -24.94
N ALA A 14 7.69 -10.29 -25.35
CA ALA A 14 8.22 -11.30 -24.45
C ALA A 14 9.14 -10.69 -23.38
N GLU A 15 10.02 -9.75 -23.77
CA GLU A 15 10.87 -8.98 -22.84
C GLU A 15 10.04 -8.18 -21.83
N PHE A 16 9.00 -7.48 -22.31
CA PHE A 16 8.10 -6.71 -21.45
C PHE A 16 7.31 -7.59 -20.48
N LYS A 17 6.79 -8.73 -20.93
CA LYS A 17 6.09 -9.68 -20.04
C LYS A 17 7.03 -10.26 -18.99
N ALA A 18 8.27 -10.59 -19.37
CA ALA A 18 9.28 -11.06 -18.44
C ALA A 18 9.67 -9.98 -17.41
N SER A 19 9.80 -8.72 -17.84
CA SER A 19 10.08 -7.61 -16.92
C SER A 19 8.89 -7.32 -16.00
N GLN A 20 7.66 -7.40 -16.50
CA GLN A 20 6.44 -7.27 -15.70
C GLN A 20 6.35 -8.36 -14.64
N GLY A 21 6.66 -9.62 -14.99
CA GLY A 21 6.71 -10.73 -14.03
C GLY A 21 7.72 -10.49 -12.90
N LYS A 22 8.91 -9.98 -13.24
CA LYS A 22 9.94 -9.60 -12.26
C LYS A 22 9.49 -8.44 -11.37
N LEU A 23 8.88 -7.41 -11.96
CA LEU A 23 8.36 -6.26 -11.22
C LEU A 23 7.28 -6.71 -10.23
N LYS A 24 6.33 -7.53 -10.69
CA LYS A 24 5.26 -8.06 -9.85
C LYS A 24 5.83 -8.81 -8.64
N ALA A 25 6.79 -9.71 -8.85
CA ALA A 25 7.44 -10.44 -7.77
C ALA A 25 8.23 -9.52 -6.82
N ALA A 26 8.86 -8.46 -7.33
CA ALA A 26 9.57 -7.48 -6.50
C ALA A 26 8.63 -6.59 -5.67
N THR A 27 7.39 -6.40 -6.12
CA THR A 27 6.35 -5.63 -5.43
C THR A 27 5.37 -6.51 -4.64
N GLU A 28 5.50 -7.83 -4.73
CA GLU A 28 4.59 -8.78 -4.11
C GLU A 28 4.79 -8.74 -2.59
N MET A 29 3.83 -8.12 -1.91
CA MET A 29 3.82 -8.03 -0.45
C MET A 29 3.10 -9.23 0.14
N SER A 30 3.60 -9.73 1.27
CA SER A 30 2.83 -10.68 2.07
C SER A 30 1.55 -10.01 2.59
N THR A 31 0.49 -10.79 2.75
CA THR A 31 -0.77 -10.33 3.37
C THR A 31 -0.51 -9.72 4.74
N ASN A 32 0.35 -10.34 5.55
CA ASN A 32 0.74 -9.83 6.87
C ASN A 32 1.45 -8.47 6.79
N SER A 33 2.34 -8.26 5.81
CA SER A 33 2.98 -6.96 5.58
C SER A 33 1.94 -5.90 5.23
N LEU A 34 0.98 -6.24 4.34
CA LEU A 34 -0.11 -5.35 4.00
C LEU A 34 -0.97 -4.99 5.23
N HIS A 35 -1.39 -5.97 6.04
CA HIS A 35 -2.18 -5.71 7.24
C HIS A 35 -1.44 -4.82 8.25
N ALA A 36 -0.21 -5.17 8.61
CA ALA A 36 0.61 -4.38 9.53
C ALA A 36 0.74 -2.92 9.06
N SER A 37 0.85 -2.74 7.75
CA SER A 37 1.02 -1.42 7.17
C SER A 37 -0.24 -0.55 7.19
N TYR A 38 -1.46 -1.13 7.17
CA TYR A 38 -2.70 -0.39 7.48
C TYR A 38 -2.83 -0.10 8.98
N GLU A 39 -2.48 -1.07 9.83
CA GLU A 39 -2.56 -0.91 11.29
C GLU A 39 -1.68 0.26 11.78
N ILE A 40 -0.43 0.34 11.30
CA ILE A 40 0.46 1.45 11.64
C ILE A 40 -0.08 2.78 11.09
N SER A 41 -0.55 2.82 9.83
CA SER A 41 -1.18 4.02 9.27
C SER A 41 -2.35 4.52 10.12
N LEU A 42 -3.20 3.60 10.58
CA LEU A 42 -4.33 3.92 11.45
C LEU A 42 -3.87 4.50 12.79
N LEU A 43 -2.81 3.94 13.39
CA LEU A 43 -2.24 4.45 14.64
C LEU A 43 -1.66 5.86 14.46
N VAL A 44 -0.97 6.13 13.35
CA VAL A 44 -0.43 7.45 13.01
C VAL A 44 -1.56 8.48 12.88
N ALA A 45 -2.62 8.13 12.13
CA ALA A 45 -3.79 8.98 11.95
C ALA A 45 -4.50 9.28 13.28
N LYS A 46 -4.75 8.25 14.09
CA LYS A 46 -5.38 8.39 15.42
C LYS A 46 -4.57 9.26 16.37
N ALA A 47 -3.24 9.13 16.33
CA ALA A 47 -2.33 9.95 17.13
C ALA A 47 -2.16 11.38 16.59
N LYS A 48 -2.76 11.71 15.43
CA LYS A 48 -2.64 12.99 14.72
C LYS A 48 -1.17 13.39 14.51
N LYS A 49 -0.34 12.42 14.12
CA LYS A 49 1.08 12.65 13.86
C LYS A 49 1.35 12.86 12.37
N PRO A 50 2.43 13.57 12.00
CA PRO A 50 2.87 13.63 10.62
C PRO A 50 3.12 12.24 10.05
N TYR A 51 2.84 12.02 8.77
CA TYR A 51 3.03 10.73 8.11
C TYR A 51 4.50 10.27 8.14
N SER A 52 5.44 11.22 8.15
CA SER A 52 6.89 10.94 8.23
C SER A 52 7.30 10.15 9.46
N VAL A 53 6.53 10.21 10.56
CA VAL A 53 6.86 9.50 11.80
C VAL A 53 6.96 7.98 11.58
N ALA A 54 6.20 7.44 10.62
CA ALA A 54 6.21 6.01 10.33
C ALA A 54 7.57 5.57 9.75
N GLU A 55 8.07 6.33 8.78
CA GLU A 55 9.34 6.07 8.07
C GLU A 55 10.55 6.44 8.93
N GLU A 56 10.51 7.61 9.59
CA GLU A 56 11.64 8.19 10.30
C GLU A 56 11.88 7.56 11.68
N LEU A 57 10.83 7.04 12.32
CA LEU A 57 10.91 6.58 13.71
C LEU A 57 10.32 5.19 13.94
N ILE A 58 9.06 4.95 13.55
CA ILE A 58 8.35 3.71 13.88
C ILE A 58 9.06 2.50 13.23
N LEU A 59 9.35 2.58 11.94
CA LEU A 59 10.02 1.49 11.22
C LEU A 59 11.42 1.21 11.78
N PRO A 60 12.33 2.20 11.95
CA PRO A 60 13.63 1.97 12.59
C PRO A 60 13.54 1.40 14.01
N ALA A 61 12.58 1.86 14.81
CA ALA A 61 12.39 1.36 16.17
C ALA A 61 11.92 -0.10 16.18
N ALA A 62 10.94 -0.44 15.35
CA ALA A 62 10.41 -1.80 15.24
C ALA A 62 11.49 -2.79 14.77
N VAL A 63 12.32 -2.40 13.79
CA VAL A 63 13.46 -3.21 13.32
C VAL A 63 14.46 -3.48 14.44
N LYS A 64 14.86 -2.45 15.19
CA LYS A 64 15.80 -2.60 16.32
C LYS A 64 15.25 -3.51 17.42
N LEU A 65 13.96 -3.37 17.74
CA LEU A 65 13.29 -4.21 18.73
C LEU A 65 13.25 -5.67 18.28
N ALA A 66 12.85 -5.94 17.03
CA ALA A 66 12.80 -7.29 16.50
C ALA A 66 14.18 -7.94 16.43
N GLU A 67 15.22 -7.20 16.03
CA GLU A 67 16.59 -7.72 15.99
C GLU A 67 17.11 -8.09 17.40
N ARG A 68 16.70 -7.35 18.43
CA ARG A 68 17.12 -7.60 19.82
C ARG A 68 16.29 -8.66 20.53
N MET A 69 14.98 -8.69 20.29
CA MET A 69 14.04 -9.51 21.07
C MET A 69 13.61 -10.79 20.37
N ALA A 70 13.74 -10.86 19.04
CA ALA A 70 13.40 -12.02 18.24
C ALA A 70 14.65 -12.54 17.52
N ASP A 71 14.87 -12.13 16.29
CA ASP A 71 16.05 -12.46 15.50
C ASP A 71 16.20 -11.49 14.31
N LYS A 72 17.32 -11.63 13.58
CA LYS A 72 17.59 -10.84 12.37
C LYS A 72 16.57 -11.08 11.26
N LYS A 73 16.00 -12.29 11.16
CA LYS A 73 15.02 -12.64 10.12
C LYS A 73 13.71 -11.89 10.31
N ALA A 74 13.24 -11.78 11.56
CA ALA A 74 12.08 -10.98 11.93
C ALA A 74 12.32 -9.50 11.65
N ALA A 75 13.51 -8.98 11.99
CA ALA A 75 13.89 -7.60 11.68
C ALA A 75 13.88 -7.32 10.16
N ASP A 76 14.44 -8.24 9.37
CA ASP A 76 14.44 -8.12 7.90
C ASP A 76 13.03 -8.24 7.32
N ALA A 77 12.15 -9.06 7.89
CA ALA A 77 10.74 -9.10 7.50
C ALA A 77 10.02 -7.77 7.78
N ILE A 78 10.27 -7.12 8.93
CA ILE A 78 9.68 -5.81 9.27
C ILE A 78 10.14 -4.72 8.29
N LYS A 79 11.39 -4.76 7.81
CA LYS A 79 11.89 -3.80 6.80
C LYS A 79 11.09 -3.85 5.49
N THR A 80 10.41 -4.96 5.20
CA THR A 80 9.57 -5.10 4.00
C THR A 80 8.17 -4.50 4.16
N VAL A 81 7.81 -4.04 5.36
CA VAL A 81 6.53 -3.38 5.60
C VAL A 81 6.57 -1.98 5.00
N PRO A 82 5.72 -1.65 4.02
CA PRO A 82 5.76 -0.36 3.35
C PRO A 82 5.16 0.73 4.26
N LEU A 83 6.04 1.52 4.86
CA LEU A 83 5.68 2.61 5.77
C LEU A 83 6.22 3.97 5.29
N SER A 84 6.50 4.10 3.98
CA SER A 84 6.86 5.40 3.41
C SER A 84 5.74 6.42 3.59
N ILE A 85 6.09 7.70 3.61
CA ILE A 85 5.14 8.81 3.73
C ILE A 85 3.95 8.64 2.77
N ASP A 86 4.22 8.40 1.48
CA ASP A 86 3.19 8.26 0.44
C ASP A 86 2.28 7.05 0.70
N THR A 87 2.86 5.94 1.17
CA THR A 87 2.09 4.74 1.47
C THR A 87 1.18 4.96 2.68
N VAL A 88 1.70 5.63 3.71
CA VAL A 88 0.92 5.93 4.92
C VAL A 88 -0.25 6.86 4.57
N CYS A 89 -0.01 7.91 3.80
CA CYS A 89 -1.04 8.82 3.31
C CYS A 89 -2.13 8.05 2.55
N ARG A 90 -1.74 7.31 1.50
CA ARG A 90 -2.68 6.56 0.65
C ARG A 90 -3.57 5.61 1.46
N ARG A 91 -3.01 4.89 2.43
CA ARG A 91 -3.80 3.96 3.26
C ARG A 91 -4.80 4.66 4.16
N ILE A 92 -4.45 5.84 4.67
CA ILE A 92 -5.37 6.65 5.47
C ILE A 92 -6.54 7.11 4.59
N ASP A 93 -6.25 7.56 3.37
CA ASP A 93 -7.27 7.99 2.42
C ASP A 93 -8.19 6.82 2.01
N GLU A 94 -7.62 5.64 1.75
CA GLU A 94 -8.38 4.42 1.45
C GLU A 94 -9.30 4.03 2.61
N MET A 95 -8.78 3.95 3.85
CA MET A 95 -9.59 3.65 5.02
C MET A 95 -10.69 4.71 5.25
N ALA A 96 -10.40 5.98 4.98
CA ALA A 96 -11.41 7.04 5.08
C ALA A 96 -12.51 6.87 4.01
N GLY A 97 -12.12 6.48 2.79
CA GLY A 97 -13.04 6.13 1.72
C GLY A 97 -13.96 4.96 2.09
N ASP A 98 -13.39 3.86 2.59
CA ASP A 98 -14.16 2.68 3.00
C ASP A 98 -15.19 3.01 4.09
N ILE A 99 -14.77 3.79 5.10
CA ILE A 99 -15.68 4.25 6.17
C ILE A 99 -16.79 5.15 5.60
N LEU A 100 -16.45 6.05 4.68
CA LEU A 100 -17.43 6.93 4.04
C LEU A 100 -18.46 6.12 3.27
N GLU A 101 -18.03 5.15 2.47
CA GLU A 101 -18.92 4.25 1.73
C GLU A 101 -19.84 3.47 2.67
N GLU A 102 -19.29 2.88 3.74
CA GLU A 102 -20.07 2.14 4.74
C GLU A 102 -21.14 3.02 5.40
N VAL A 103 -20.78 4.25 5.79
CA VAL A 103 -21.71 5.19 6.41
C VAL A 103 -22.80 5.60 5.42
N VAL A 104 -22.43 5.93 4.18
CA VAL A 104 -23.38 6.31 3.13
C VAL A 104 -24.39 5.19 2.87
N ASP A 105 -23.94 3.95 2.82
CA ASP A 105 -24.83 2.82 2.57
C ASP A 105 -25.77 2.53 3.74
N LYS A 106 -25.31 2.65 4.97
CA LYS A 106 -26.18 2.60 6.17
C LYS A 106 -27.24 3.69 6.15
N LEU A 107 -26.87 4.89 5.74
CA LEU A 107 -27.79 6.02 5.67
C LEU A 107 -28.85 5.84 4.57
N LYS A 108 -28.47 5.31 3.40
CA LYS A 108 -29.44 4.93 2.35
C LYS A 108 -30.41 3.85 2.84
N GLN A 109 -29.91 2.85 3.57
CA GLN A 109 -30.75 1.79 4.18
C GLN A 109 -31.74 2.36 5.21
N ALA A 110 -31.36 3.43 5.92
CA ALA A 110 -32.22 4.15 6.84
C ALA A 110 -33.24 5.09 6.14
N GLY A 111 -33.28 5.12 4.80
CA GLY A 111 -34.23 5.92 4.02
C GLY A 111 -33.82 7.37 3.79
N LEU A 112 -32.57 7.73 4.10
CA LEU A 112 -32.05 9.08 3.94
C LEU A 112 -31.34 9.23 2.58
N ARG A 113 -31.58 10.34 1.87
CA ARG A 113 -30.94 10.65 0.58
C ARG A 113 -29.59 11.34 0.80
N TYR A 114 -28.51 10.68 0.39
CA TYR A 114 -27.17 11.28 0.36
C TYR A 114 -26.56 11.18 -1.04
N SER A 115 -25.95 12.28 -1.49
CA SER A 115 -25.20 12.40 -2.73
C SER A 115 -23.72 12.41 -2.38
N THR A 116 -22.94 11.46 -2.90
CA THR A 116 -21.48 11.46 -2.77
C THR A 116 -20.91 12.49 -3.74
N GLY A 117 -20.59 13.68 -3.23
CA GLY A 117 -19.75 14.63 -3.95
C GLY A 117 -18.32 14.11 -3.96
N THR A 118 -17.90 13.47 -5.05
CA THR A 118 -16.49 13.19 -5.32
C THR A 118 -15.76 14.51 -5.54
N SER A 119 -15.28 15.13 -4.46
CA SER A 119 -14.28 16.19 -4.57
C SER A 119 -12.93 15.51 -4.79
N GLN A 120 -12.56 15.40 -6.07
CA GLN A 120 -11.20 15.14 -6.47
C GLN A 120 -10.40 16.42 -6.16
N LEU A 121 -9.68 16.42 -5.04
CA LEU A 121 -8.67 17.43 -4.75
C LEU A 121 -7.31 16.83 -5.13
N MET A 122 -6.66 17.56 -6.04
CA MET A 122 -5.25 17.42 -6.42
C MET A 122 -4.32 17.59 -5.23
#